data_AF-A0A0H1B5C6-F1
#
_entry.id   AF-A0A0H1B5C6-F1
#
_cell.length_a   1.000
_cell.length_b   1.000
_cell.length_c   1.000
_cell.angle_alpha   90.00
_cell.angle_beta   90.00
_cell.angle_gamma   90.00
#
_symmetry.space_group_name_H-M   'P 1'
#
loop_
_entity.id
_entity.type
_entity.pdbx_description
1 polymer ?
#
loop_
_entity_poly.entity_id
_entity_poly.type
_entity_poly.pdbx_seq_one_letter_code
_entity_poly.pdbx_strand_id
1 'polypeptide(L)'
;MVTRRIVRTGIQLGLLVLIILVTLLIFDSRLELLPAVIHDHLPSHHPGLVVTDVTVTTCSSLNIFSSCTLDPEIWHRIEKDLYLGTGWTSSAFLHIQRKKEEDLLPADSIVVDLKMGRLDPGAGTDKKWEPRPAGIWLLRTDRSHTGDPQKVITSLDVLFGPDAADPRPGWEVKDTPLLLDTNSEARLSIRRGPPAKIERPPPRIRKDGKFKIMQVSDLHLSTGVGRCREPIPPLKDESKCEADPRTLEFIGRMLDEEKPDLVIVSGDQVNGETAPDTATVIFKLADIFVKRRVPWAAIFGNHDDEGSLDRSQSMAVLQQLPYSLSEPGPVDIDGVGNYIIEVLDHTSPHSALSLYLLDTHSYSPNERQFRGYDWIKPNQIEWFKASSQRLQKSHREYRYIHMNLAFIHIPLPEYRNPNNFFLGNCDHANDYCMLEQNADSEPSLWMCYAGGGGFGGYGGYGGYIRRVRFFDINMNSARIMTYKRLEYGDTESKIDEMMIVDAGKVVQPDY
;
A
#
# COMPACT_ATOMS: atom_id res chain seq x y z
N MET A 1 -44.34 28.24 -43.53
CA MET A 1 -42.95 28.16 -43.01
C MET A 1 -42.84 27.58 -41.59
N VAL A 2 -43.80 27.82 -40.68
CA VAL A 2 -43.72 27.41 -39.25
C VAL A 2 -43.42 25.91 -39.03
N THR A 3 -44.05 25.02 -39.78
CA THR A 3 -43.95 23.55 -39.62
C THR A 3 -42.53 23.00 -39.73
N ARG A 4 -41.68 23.50 -40.65
CA ARG A 4 -40.29 23.02 -40.78
C ARG A 4 -39.43 23.38 -39.56
N ARG A 5 -39.71 24.50 -38.88
CA ARG A 5 -38.97 24.92 -37.69
C ARG A 5 -39.32 24.02 -36.50
N ILE A 6 -40.60 23.71 -36.32
CA ILE A 6 -41.08 22.79 -35.26
C ILE A 6 -40.47 21.40 -35.43
N VAL A 7 -40.50 20.82 -36.64
CA VAL A 7 -39.91 19.49 -36.90
C VAL A 7 -38.41 19.47 -36.61
N ARG A 8 -37.65 20.49 -37.05
CA ARG A 8 -36.22 20.59 -36.75
C ARG A 8 -35.95 20.72 -35.24
N THR A 9 -36.73 21.54 -34.52
CA THR A 9 -36.59 21.67 -33.06
C THR A 9 -36.93 20.38 -32.34
N GLY A 10 -37.95 19.64 -32.78
CA GLY A 10 -38.31 18.33 -32.24
C GLY A 10 -37.21 17.28 -32.45
N ILE A 11 -36.59 17.23 -33.64
CA ILE A 11 -35.44 16.35 -33.92
C ILE A 11 -34.25 16.72 -33.04
N GLN A 12 -33.92 18.01 -32.92
CA GLN A 12 -32.81 18.47 -32.07
C GLN A 12 -33.05 18.16 -30.58
N LEU A 13 -34.28 18.30 -30.09
CA LEU A 13 -34.66 17.95 -28.72
C LEU A 13 -34.58 16.43 -28.50
N GLY A 14 -35.07 15.61 -29.44
CA GLY A 14 -34.97 14.15 -29.37
C GLY A 14 -33.53 13.65 -29.36
N LEU A 15 -32.65 14.26 -30.17
CA LEU A 15 -31.21 13.96 -30.17
C LEU A 15 -30.53 14.36 -28.86
N LEU A 16 -30.88 15.53 -28.30
CA LEU A 16 -30.37 15.97 -27.00
C LEU A 16 -30.81 15.03 -25.86
N VAL A 17 -32.10 14.65 -25.84
CA VAL A 17 -32.63 13.70 -24.84
C VAL A 17 -31.99 12.31 -25.00
N LEU A 18 -31.77 11.83 -26.23
CA LEU A 18 -31.05 10.58 -26.47
C LEU A 18 -29.61 10.64 -25.96
N ILE A 19 -28.89 11.74 -26.22
CA ILE A 19 -27.53 11.95 -25.70
C ILE A 19 -27.54 11.96 -24.18
N ILE A 20 -28.44 12.72 -23.55
CA ILE A 20 -28.57 12.77 -22.08
C ILE A 20 -28.88 11.38 -21.51
N LEU A 21 -29.81 10.62 -22.09
CA LEU A 21 -30.15 9.27 -21.64
C LEU A 21 -28.97 8.30 -21.80
N VAL A 22 -28.25 8.34 -22.93
CA VAL A 22 -27.05 7.52 -23.14
C VAL A 22 -25.93 7.92 -22.18
N THR A 23 -25.72 9.22 -21.94
CA THR A 23 -24.74 9.69 -20.95
C THR A 23 -25.13 9.27 -19.53
N LEU A 24 -26.40 9.41 -19.14
CA LEU A 24 -26.88 8.96 -17.83
C LEU A 24 -26.75 7.44 -17.68
N LEU A 25 -27.05 6.65 -18.71
CA LEU A 25 -26.92 5.19 -18.68
C LEU A 25 -25.44 4.77 -18.64
N ILE A 26 -24.54 5.51 -19.30
CA ILE A 26 -23.08 5.33 -19.15
C ILE A 26 -22.61 5.70 -17.74
N PHE A 27 -23.10 6.79 -17.15
CA PHE A 27 -22.74 7.19 -15.79
C PHE A 27 -23.27 6.19 -14.75
N ASP A 28 -24.53 5.77 -14.85
CA ASP A 28 -25.19 4.79 -13.98
C ASP A 28 -24.51 3.41 -14.05
N SER A 29 -24.10 2.97 -15.26
CA SER A 29 -23.33 1.73 -15.46
C SER A 29 -21.83 1.81 -15.08
N ARG A 30 -21.33 2.97 -14.63
CA ARG A 30 -19.91 3.16 -14.30
C ARG A 30 -19.63 3.84 -12.96
N LEU A 31 -20.64 4.38 -12.29
CA LEU A 31 -20.49 5.07 -11.00
C LEU A 31 -21.37 4.38 -9.96
N GLU A 32 -20.89 3.23 -9.49
CA GLU A 32 -21.36 2.66 -8.23
C GLU A 32 -21.02 3.63 -7.10
N LEU A 33 -22.01 4.41 -6.65
CA LEU A 33 -21.85 5.51 -5.68
C LEU A 33 -21.55 5.06 -4.24
N LEU A 34 -21.21 3.78 -4.05
CA LEU A 34 -20.54 3.19 -2.90
C LEU A 34 -19.55 2.16 -3.45
N PRO A 35 -18.24 2.23 -3.16
CA PRO A 35 -17.27 1.35 -3.82
C PRO A 35 -17.42 -0.12 -3.40
N ALA A 36 -17.82 -1.00 -4.34
CA ALA A 36 -17.70 -2.45 -4.18
C ALA A 36 -16.25 -2.88 -3.85
N VAL A 37 -15.27 -2.08 -4.30
CA VAL A 37 -13.84 -2.12 -3.94
C VAL A 37 -13.60 -2.28 -2.42
N ILE A 38 -14.43 -1.69 -1.57
CA ILE A 38 -14.30 -1.83 -0.11
C ILE A 38 -14.76 -3.22 0.36
N HIS A 39 -15.75 -3.84 -0.28
CA HIS A 39 -16.24 -5.18 0.05
C HIS A 39 -15.34 -6.33 -0.42
N ASP A 40 -14.54 -6.09 -1.48
CA ASP A 40 -13.53 -7.03 -1.99
C ASP A 40 -12.21 -6.96 -1.18
N HIS A 41 -11.82 -5.76 -0.72
CA HIS A 41 -10.60 -5.54 0.04
C HIS A 41 -10.76 -5.63 1.56
N LEU A 42 -11.96 -5.42 2.11
CA LEU A 42 -12.29 -6.00 3.41
C LEU A 42 -12.34 -7.52 3.23
N PRO A 43 -11.83 -8.34 4.17
CA PRO A 43 -12.07 -9.76 4.10
C PRO A 43 -13.56 -9.89 4.35
N SER A 44 -14.30 -10.32 3.33
CA SER A 44 -15.63 -10.88 3.49
C SER A 44 -15.47 -12.12 4.38
N HIS A 45 -15.48 -11.87 5.69
CA HIS A 45 -15.29 -12.84 6.77
C HIS A 45 -16.54 -13.71 6.86
N HIS A 46 -16.72 -14.53 5.84
CA HIS A 46 -17.65 -15.65 5.80
C HIS A 46 -16.83 -16.91 6.13
N PRO A 47 -16.59 -17.20 7.43
CA PRO A 47 -15.91 -18.43 7.82
C PRO A 47 -16.66 -19.63 7.24
N GLY A 48 -15.91 -20.57 6.67
CA GLY A 48 -16.49 -21.76 6.05
C GLY A 48 -16.93 -21.61 4.59
N LEU A 49 -16.65 -20.50 3.88
CA LEU A 49 -16.78 -20.51 2.41
C LEU A 49 -15.66 -21.32 1.75
N VAL A 50 -16.04 -22.14 0.77
CA VAL A 50 -15.15 -22.84 -0.16
C VAL A 50 -15.47 -22.41 -1.60
N VAL A 51 -14.45 -22.41 -2.46
CA VAL A 51 -14.62 -22.08 -3.89
C VAL A 51 -15.12 -23.32 -4.63
N THR A 52 -16.24 -23.20 -5.34
CA THR A 52 -16.83 -24.30 -6.11
C THR A 52 -16.52 -24.22 -7.60
N ASP A 53 -16.36 -23.01 -8.14
CA ASP A 53 -16.00 -22.76 -9.55
C ASP A 53 -15.32 -21.39 -9.72
N VAL A 54 -14.59 -21.22 -10.82
CA VAL A 54 -13.82 -20.02 -11.19
C VAL A 54 -13.93 -19.84 -12.70
N THR A 55 -14.18 -18.62 -13.17
CA THR A 55 -14.16 -18.32 -14.61
C THR A 55 -13.68 -16.89 -14.87
N VAL A 56 -13.36 -16.58 -16.12
CA VAL A 56 -13.06 -15.23 -16.59
C VAL A 56 -14.04 -14.87 -17.69
N THR A 57 -14.67 -13.70 -17.58
CA THR A 57 -15.50 -13.13 -18.64
C THR A 57 -14.79 -11.97 -19.31
N THR A 58 -14.97 -11.83 -20.62
CA THR A 58 -14.51 -10.69 -21.41
C THR A 58 -15.71 -9.96 -21.99
N CYS A 59 -15.69 -8.63 -21.98
CA CYS A 59 -16.70 -7.80 -22.61
C CYS A 59 -16.06 -6.72 -23.48
N SER A 60 -16.86 -6.12 -24.37
CA SER A 60 -16.42 -5.03 -25.22
C SER A 60 -17.45 -3.91 -25.31
N SER A 61 -16.97 -2.67 -25.16
CA SER A 61 -17.79 -1.46 -25.34
C SER A 61 -18.32 -1.27 -26.76
N LEU A 62 -17.81 -2.02 -27.75
CA LEU A 62 -18.32 -2.06 -29.11
C LEU A 62 -19.52 -3.00 -29.30
N ASN A 63 -19.75 -3.94 -28.36
CA ASN A 63 -20.85 -4.90 -28.42
C ASN A 63 -21.80 -4.68 -27.25
N ILE A 64 -22.94 -4.02 -27.52
CA ILE A 64 -24.00 -3.71 -26.53
C ILE A 64 -24.66 -4.94 -25.89
N PHE A 65 -24.41 -6.14 -26.41
CA PHE A 65 -24.89 -7.41 -25.84
C PHE A 65 -23.80 -8.17 -25.05
N SER A 66 -22.58 -7.65 -24.98
CA SER A 66 -21.52 -8.23 -24.15
C SER A 66 -21.59 -7.68 -22.73
N SER A 67 -21.38 -8.55 -21.74
CA SER A 67 -21.31 -8.17 -20.33
C SER A 67 -20.08 -8.76 -19.65
N CYS A 68 -19.47 -7.98 -18.78
CA CYS A 68 -18.44 -8.43 -17.83
C CYS A 68 -19.03 -8.79 -16.46
N THR A 69 -20.36 -8.86 -16.34
CA THR A 69 -21.05 -9.35 -15.14
C THR A 69 -21.72 -10.70 -15.42
N LEU A 70 -21.59 -11.60 -14.46
CA LEU A 70 -22.42 -12.79 -14.33
C LEU A 70 -23.53 -12.54 -13.30
N ASP A 71 -24.41 -13.52 -13.11
CA ASP A 71 -25.46 -13.48 -12.09
C ASP A 71 -24.85 -13.29 -10.68
N PRO A 72 -25.12 -12.16 -9.99
CA PRO A 72 -24.49 -11.83 -8.72
C PRO A 72 -25.00 -12.68 -7.54
N GLU A 73 -26.13 -13.40 -7.68
CA GLU A 73 -26.57 -14.37 -6.67
C GLU A 73 -25.70 -15.65 -6.69
N ILE A 74 -24.99 -15.89 -7.79
CA ILE A 74 -24.20 -17.10 -8.05
C ILE A 74 -22.69 -16.79 -8.06
N TRP A 75 -22.31 -15.72 -8.75
CA TRP A 75 -20.93 -15.36 -9.05
C TRP A 75 -20.53 -14.05 -8.40
N HIS A 76 -19.46 -14.08 -7.62
CA HIS A 76 -18.79 -12.88 -7.15
C HIS A 76 -17.69 -12.50 -8.15
N ARG A 77 -17.81 -11.31 -8.75
CA ARG A 77 -16.73 -10.70 -9.54
C ARG A 77 -15.66 -10.18 -8.58
N ILE A 78 -14.39 -10.30 -8.97
CA ILE A 78 -13.28 -9.60 -8.33
C ILE A 78 -13.11 -8.28 -9.08
N GLU A 79 -13.19 -7.15 -8.38
CA GLU A 79 -13.18 -5.78 -8.96
C GLU A 79 -11.78 -5.33 -9.43
N LYS A 80 -11.19 -6.10 -10.33
CA LYS A 80 -9.92 -5.82 -11.00
C LYS A 80 -10.01 -6.14 -12.48
N ASP A 81 -9.87 -5.14 -13.34
CA ASP A 81 -9.74 -5.36 -14.79
C ASP A 81 -8.41 -6.07 -15.07
N LEU A 82 -8.50 -7.31 -15.55
CA LEU A 82 -7.34 -8.15 -15.87
C LEU A 82 -6.47 -7.54 -16.99
N TYR A 83 -6.98 -6.54 -17.74
CA TYR A 83 -6.23 -5.80 -18.74
C TYR A 83 -5.61 -4.49 -18.23
N LEU A 84 -5.79 -4.13 -16.95
CA LEU A 84 -5.28 -2.88 -16.35
C LEU A 84 -5.67 -1.63 -17.16
N GLY A 85 -6.88 -1.59 -17.75
CA GLY A 85 -7.34 -0.49 -18.61
C GLY A 85 -6.64 -0.37 -19.98
N THR A 86 -5.70 -1.26 -20.31
CA THR A 86 -4.97 -1.23 -21.60
C THR A 86 -5.81 -1.77 -22.78
N GLY A 87 -6.90 -2.48 -22.50
CA GLY A 87 -7.86 -2.94 -23.50
C GLY A 87 -8.70 -1.79 -24.05
N TRP A 88 -8.32 -1.24 -25.21
CA TRP A 88 -8.92 -0.02 -25.78
C TRP A 88 -10.46 0.00 -25.84
N THR A 89 -11.06 -1.16 -26.10
CA THR A 89 -12.53 -1.32 -26.14
C THR A 89 -12.99 -2.59 -25.42
N SER A 90 -12.15 -3.19 -24.59
CA SER A 90 -12.41 -4.47 -23.94
C SER A 90 -11.86 -4.50 -22.52
N SER A 91 -12.54 -5.22 -21.65
CA SER A 91 -12.11 -5.50 -20.28
C SER A 91 -12.35 -6.97 -19.97
N ALA A 92 -11.66 -7.48 -18.95
CA ALA A 92 -11.82 -8.86 -18.51
C ALA A 92 -11.79 -8.94 -16.99
N PHE A 93 -12.62 -9.80 -16.40
CA PHE A 93 -12.77 -9.90 -14.94
C PHE A 93 -12.86 -11.35 -14.47
N LEU A 94 -12.18 -11.63 -13.37
CA LEU A 94 -12.26 -12.91 -12.66
C LEU A 94 -13.58 -13.00 -11.90
N HIS A 95 -14.24 -14.15 -11.98
CA HIS A 95 -15.45 -14.47 -11.25
C HIS A 95 -15.27 -15.78 -10.48
N ILE A 96 -15.73 -15.80 -9.23
CA ILE A 96 -15.67 -16.98 -8.34
C ILE A 96 -17.06 -17.34 -7.83
N GLN A 97 -17.40 -18.64 -7.88
CA GLN A 97 -18.50 -19.19 -7.09
C GLN A 97 -17.96 -19.60 -5.73
N ARG A 98 -18.66 -19.22 -4.66
CA ARG A 98 -18.37 -19.64 -3.30
C ARG A 98 -19.64 -20.19 -2.66
N LYS A 99 -19.50 -21.27 -1.91
CA LYS A 99 -20.60 -21.87 -1.13
C LYS A 99 -20.11 -22.17 0.27
N LYS A 100 -20.98 -22.10 1.29
CA LYS A 100 -20.59 -22.51 2.64
C LYS A 100 -20.41 -24.02 2.69
N GLU A 101 -19.44 -24.47 3.47
CA GLU A 101 -19.15 -25.89 3.68
C GLU A 101 -20.32 -26.63 4.33
N GLU A 102 -21.13 -25.95 5.16
CA GLU A 102 -22.37 -26.49 5.74
C GLU A 102 -23.49 -26.70 4.71
N ASP A 103 -23.53 -25.90 3.64
CA ASP A 103 -24.57 -25.93 2.60
C ASP A 103 -24.24 -26.88 1.43
N LEU A 104 -23.02 -27.45 1.40
CA LEU A 104 -22.57 -28.35 0.32
C LEU A 104 -23.42 -29.62 0.22
N LEU A 105 -24.02 -29.83 -0.95
CA LEU A 105 -24.75 -31.04 -1.29
C LEU A 105 -23.77 -32.17 -1.67
N PRO A 106 -24.18 -33.45 -1.59
CA PRO A 106 -23.32 -34.58 -1.97
C PRO A 106 -22.84 -34.60 -3.43
N ALA A 107 -23.49 -33.82 -4.31
CA ALA A 107 -23.13 -33.68 -5.72
C ALA A 107 -22.32 -32.39 -6.02
N ASP A 108 -22.02 -31.57 -5.00
CA ASP A 108 -21.23 -30.35 -5.18
C ASP A 108 -19.73 -30.70 -5.18
N SER A 109 -19.05 -30.40 -6.29
CA SER A 109 -17.58 -30.52 -6.38
C SER A 109 -16.89 -29.19 -6.08
N ILE A 110 -15.88 -29.24 -5.20
CA ILE A 110 -15.11 -28.09 -4.70
C ILE A 110 -13.75 -28.00 -5.38
N VAL A 111 -13.21 -26.79 -5.53
CA VAL A 111 -11.89 -26.55 -6.14
C VAL A 111 -10.79 -26.83 -5.11
N VAL A 112 -9.94 -27.82 -5.41
CA VAL A 112 -8.80 -28.21 -4.57
C VAL A 112 -7.45 -27.86 -5.18
N ASP A 113 -7.38 -27.61 -6.48
CA ASP A 113 -6.19 -27.04 -7.09
C ASP A 113 -6.56 -26.24 -8.35
N LEU A 114 -5.71 -25.29 -8.73
CA LEU A 114 -5.84 -24.58 -9.99
C LEU A 114 -4.47 -24.30 -10.60
N LYS A 115 -4.41 -24.29 -11.94
CA LYS A 115 -3.19 -24.06 -12.73
C LYS A 115 -3.52 -23.26 -13.98
N MET A 116 -2.53 -22.55 -14.51
CA MET A 116 -2.63 -21.83 -15.78
C MET A 116 -1.77 -22.53 -16.84
N GLY A 117 -2.28 -22.64 -18.06
CA GLY A 117 -1.55 -23.25 -19.17
C GLY A 117 -2.39 -23.53 -20.40
N ARG A 118 -1.72 -23.74 -21.55
CA ARG A 118 -2.38 -24.11 -22.82
C ARG A 118 -2.70 -25.61 -22.93
N LEU A 119 -2.09 -26.44 -22.09
CA LEU A 119 -2.19 -27.90 -22.11
C LEU A 119 -2.81 -28.38 -20.79
N ASP A 120 -3.56 -29.48 -20.86
CA ASP A 120 -4.15 -30.14 -19.70
C ASP A 120 -3.05 -30.55 -18.69
N PRO A 121 -3.04 -29.99 -17.47
CA PRO A 121 -2.05 -30.33 -16.44
C PRO A 121 -2.16 -31.76 -15.88
N GLY A 122 -3.24 -32.48 -16.20
CA GLY A 122 -3.48 -33.87 -15.86
C GLY A 122 -3.18 -34.86 -16.97
N ALA A 123 -2.73 -34.42 -18.15
CA ALA A 123 -2.44 -35.31 -19.28
C ALA A 123 -1.46 -36.43 -18.87
N GLY A 124 -1.90 -37.68 -18.98
CA GLY A 124 -1.12 -38.85 -18.54
C GLY A 124 -1.25 -39.20 -17.04
N THR A 125 -2.24 -38.63 -16.33
CA THR A 125 -2.55 -38.93 -14.92
C THR A 125 -4.04 -39.25 -14.74
N ASP A 126 -4.40 -39.85 -13.61
CA ASP A 126 -5.82 -40.11 -13.25
C ASP A 126 -6.60 -38.84 -12.84
N LYS A 127 -5.93 -37.68 -12.74
CA LYS A 127 -6.54 -36.42 -12.32
C LYS A 127 -7.25 -35.75 -13.49
N LYS A 128 -8.57 -35.60 -13.38
CA LYS A 128 -9.39 -34.86 -14.35
C LYS A 128 -9.33 -33.37 -14.04
N TRP A 129 -8.76 -32.58 -14.96
CA TRP A 129 -8.78 -31.13 -14.88
C TRP A 129 -9.85 -30.58 -15.84
N GLU A 130 -10.60 -29.58 -15.37
CA GLU A 130 -11.61 -28.90 -16.17
C GLU A 130 -11.04 -27.58 -16.72
N PRO A 131 -11.10 -27.33 -18.04
CA PRO A 131 -10.67 -26.06 -18.62
C PRO A 131 -11.67 -24.95 -18.31
N ARG A 132 -11.16 -23.72 -18.27
CA ARG A 132 -11.88 -22.44 -18.14
C ARG A 132 -11.21 -21.39 -19.05
N PRO A 133 -11.85 -20.23 -19.30
CA PRO A 133 -11.25 -19.14 -20.05
C PRO A 133 -9.93 -18.63 -19.42
N ALA A 134 -9.18 -17.82 -20.17
CA ALA A 134 -7.85 -17.31 -19.79
C ALA A 134 -6.81 -18.40 -19.42
N GLY A 135 -6.97 -19.62 -19.95
CA GLY A 135 -6.04 -20.73 -19.75
C GLY A 135 -6.07 -21.33 -18.34
N ILE A 136 -7.11 -21.06 -17.56
CA ILE A 136 -7.31 -21.63 -16.22
C ILE A 136 -7.73 -23.10 -16.34
N TRP A 137 -7.15 -23.95 -15.50
CA TRP A 137 -7.53 -25.34 -15.31
C TRP A 137 -7.86 -25.57 -13.84
N LEU A 138 -9.04 -26.14 -13.56
CA LEU A 138 -9.50 -26.44 -12.22
C LEU A 138 -9.42 -27.94 -11.94
N LEU A 139 -8.84 -28.32 -10.81
CA LEU A 139 -8.98 -29.65 -10.24
C LEU A 139 -10.09 -29.60 -9.20
N ARG A 140 -11.20 -30.27 -9.52
CA ARG A 140 -12.39 -30.34 -8.66
C ARG A 140 -12.58 -31.75 -8.13
N THR A 141 -13.13 -31.85 -6.92
CA THR A 141 -13.39 -33.13 -6.26
C THR A 141 -14.59 -33.02 -5.32
N ASP A 142 -15.20 -34.16 -5.02
CA ASP A 142 -16.34 -34.21 -4.11
C ASP A 142 -15.87 -34.13 -2.65
N ARG A 143 -16.69 -33.52 -1.78
CA ARG A 143 -16.40 -33.28 -0.36
C ARG A 143 -15.86 -34.52 0.40
N SER A 144 -16.30 -35.71 0.01
CA SER A 144 -15.89 -36.99 0.64
C SER A 144 -14.40 -37.31 0.50
N HIS A 145 -13.69 -36.67 -0.43
CA HIS A 145 -12.27 -36.92 -0.71
C HIS A 145 -11.32 -35.88 -0.09
N THR A 146 -11.85 -34.77 0.45
CA THR A 146 -11.05 -33.72 1.11
C THR A 146 -10.95 -33.95 2.61
N GLY A 147 -10.28 -35.03 3.01
CA GLY A 147 -9.95 -35.32 4.43
C GLY A 147 -8.95 -34.35 5.08
N ASP A 148 -8.60 -33.25 4.40
CA ASP A 148 -7.63 -32.25 4.82
C ASP A 148 -8.12 -30.84 4.42
N PRO A 149 -8.66 -30.05 5.36
CA PRO A 149 -9.16 -28.70 5.09
C PRO A 149 -8.11 -27.73 4.54
N GLN A 150 -6.81 -27.99 4.74
CA GLN A 150 -5.73 -27.14 4.24
C GLN A 150 -5.49 -27.29 2.73
N LYS A 151 -6.17 -28.23 2.06
CA LYS A 151 -6.06 -28.42 0.60
C LYS A 151 -7.14 -27.69 -0.21
N VAL A 152 -8.24 -27.28 0.42
CA VAL A 152 -9.37 -26.63 -0.26
C VAL A 152 -9.06 -25.15 -0.50
N ILE A 153 -9.38 -24.65 -1.70
CA ILE A 153 -9.28 -23.22 -2.02
C ILE A 153 -10.51 -22.49 -1.45
N THR A 154 -10.28 -21.47 -0.61
CA THR A 154 -11.35 -20.72 0.07
C THR A 154 -11.49 -19.28 -0.43
N SER A 155 -10.53 -18.77 -1.20
CA SER A 155 -10.63 -17.50 -1.92
C SER A 155 -9.64 -17.44 -3.07
N LEU A 156 -9.93 -16.58 -4.04
CA LEU A 156 -8.97 -16.10 -5.03
C LEU A 156 -8.92 -14.56 -4.96
N ASP A 157 -7.86 -14.01 -5.55
CA ASP A 157 -7.62 -12.59 -5.80
C ASP A 157 -6.69 -12.50 -7.05
N VAL A 158 -6.49 -11.31 -7.60
CA VAL A 158 -5.61 -11.06 -8.75
C VAL A 158 -4.54 -10.05 -8.39
N LEU A 159 -3.29 -10.39 -8.69
CA LEU A 159 -2.12 -9.51 -8.61
C LEU A 159 -1.42 -9.47 -9.96
N PHE A 160 -0.52 -8.52 -10.19
CA PHE A 160 0.02 -8.24 -11.53
C PHE A 160 1.54 -8.16 -11.55
N GLY A 161 2.14 -8.49 -12.70
CA GLY A 161 3.59 -8.41 -12.91
C GLY A 161 4.36 -9.62 -12.32
N PRO A 162 5.63 -9.83 -12.74
CA PRO A 162 6.43 -10.99 -12.35
C PRO A 162 6.97 -10.92 -10.92
N ASP A 163 6.95 -9.74 -10.31
CA ASP A 163 7.39 -9.43 -8.95
C ASP A 163 6.20 -9.28 -7.96
N ALA A 164 5.02 -9.76 -8.35
CA ALA A 164 3.86 -9.86 -7.46
C ALA A 164 4.14 -10.80 -6.28
N ALA A 165 3.85 -10.32 -5.07
CA ALA A 165 3.87 -11.11 -3.83
C ALA A 165 2.54 -10.95 -3.09
N ASP A 166 2.18 -11.95 -2.27
CA ASP A 166 1.01 -11.87 -1.39
C ASP A 166 1.43 -12.12 0.07
N PRO A 167 1.49 -11.08 0.91
CA PRO A 167 1.92 -11.18 2.30
C PRO A 167 0.84 -11.75 3.23
N ARG A 168 -0.39 -11.96 2.73
CA ARG A 168 -1.51 -12.40 3.57
C ARG A 168 -1.32 -13.87 3.95
N PRO A 169 -1.51 -14.28 5.22
CA PRO A 169 -1.15 -15.65 5.60
C PRO A 169 -2.10 -16.68 4.97
N GLY A 170 -1.54 -17.77 4.45
CA GLY A 170 -2.27 -18.82 3.75
C GLY A 170 -2.61 -18.49 2.28
N TRP A 171 -2.13 -17.36 1.75
CA TRP A 171 -2.22 -17.01 0.34
C TRP A 171 -0.95 -17.45 -0.44
N GLU A 172 -1.13 -17.70 -1.73
CA GLU A 172 -0.10 -18.20 -2.65
C GLU A 172 -0.32 -17.59 -4.05
N VAL A 173 0.63 -16.76 -4.50
CA VAL A 173 0.65 -16.24 -5.89
C VAL A 173 1.11 -17.35 -6.83
N LYS A 174 0.47 -17.48 -8.00
CA LYS A 174 0.85 -18.50 -9.00
C LYS A 174 1.89 -17.99 -10.01
N ASP A 175 2.90 -18.83 -10.24
CA ASP A 175 4.05 -18.55 -11.10
C ASP A 175 3.70 -18.34 -12.59
N THR A 176 2.59 -18.92 -13.06
CA THR A 176 2.12 -18.77 -14.45
C THR A 176 0.99 -17.75 -14.50
N PRO A 177 1.12 -16.64 -15.24
CA PRO A 177 0.03 -15.67 -15.41
C PRO A 177 -1.13 -16.26 -16.22
N LEU A 178 -2.27 -15.58 -16.16
CA LEU A 178 -3.44 -15.83 -17.00
C LEU A 178 -3.08 -15.64 -18.48
N LEU A 179 -3.65 -16.49 -19.34
CA LEU A 179 -3.46 -16.41 -20.79
C LEU A 179 -4.44 -15.39 -21.37
N LEU A 180 -4.00 -14.13 -21.39
CA LEU A 180 -4.76 -12.97 -21.85
C LEU A 180 -4.18 -12.41 -23.16
N ASP A 181 -4.98 -11.65 -23.90
CA ASP A 181 -4.57 -10.98 -25.14
C ASP A 181 -3.81 -9.66 -24.88
N THR A 182 -3.35 -9.42 -23.65
CA THR A 182 -2.66 -8.20 -23.19
C THR A 182 -1.42 -8.54 -22.35
N ASN A 183 -0.44 -7.63 -22.32
CA ASN A 183 0.79 -7.78 -21.53
C ASN A 183 0.63 -7.33 -20.06
N SER A 184 -0.55 -7.55 -19.46
CA SER A 184 -0.84 -7.12 -18.07
C SER A 184 -0.22 -8.03 -17.01
N GLU A 185 0.21 -9.24 -17.38
CA GLU A 185 0.71 -10.28 -16.46
C GLU A 185 -0.16 -10.48 -15.21
N ALA A 186 -1.49 -10.55 -15.40
CA ALA A 186 -2.42 -10.89 -14.34
C ALA A 186 -2.16 -12.31 -13.81
N ARG A 187 -1.93 -12.45 -12.51
CA ARG A 187 -1.64 -13.69 -11.78
C ARG A 187 -2.72 -13.94 -10.74
N LEU A 188 -3.12 -15.20 -10.61
CA LEU A 188 -4.03 -15.59 -9.52
C LEU A 188 -3.25 -15.72 -8.22
N SER A 189 -3.72 -15.05 -7.17
CA SER A 189 -3.39 -15.41 -5.79
C SER A 189 -4.51 -16.25 -5.21
N ILE A 190 -4.18 -17.36 -4.54
CA ILE A 190 -5.16 -18.28 -3.97
C ILE A 190 -4.99 -18.38 -2.46
N ARG A 191 -6.09 -18.44 -1.71
CA ARG A 191 -6.06 -18.80 -0.29
C ARG A 191 -6.45 -20.27 -0.10
N ARG A 192 -5.64 -21.01 0.66
CA ARG A 192 -5.98 -22.36 1.11
C ARG A 192 -6.38 -22.37 2.58
N GLY A 193 -7.36 -23.20 2.93
CA GLY A 193 -7.85 -23.32 4.29
C GLY A 193 -8.55 -22.04 4.82
N PRO A 194 -8.91 -22.00 6.12
CA PRO A 194 -9.58 -20.85 6.72
C PRO A 194 -8.65 -19.62 6.79
N PRO A 195 -9.20 -18.38 6.80
CA PRO A 195 -8.41 -17.18 6.98
C PRO A 195 -7.69 -17.21 8.34
N ALA A 196 -6.36 -17.02 8.32
CA ALA A 196 -5.56 -16.98 9.53
C ALA A 196 -5.90 -15.73 10.37
N LYS A 197 -5.88 -15.89 11.70
CA LYS A 197 -5.92 -14.75 12.62
C LYS A 197 -4.59 -13.99 12.55
N ILE A 198 -4.66 -12.69 12.26
CA ILE A 198 -3.50 -11.81 12.28
C ILE A 198 -3.38 -11.21 13.68
N GLU A 199 -2.23 -11.40 14.33
CA GLU A 199 -1.95 -10.83 15.65
C GLU A 199 -1.09 -9.57 15.50
N ARG A 200 -1.45 -8.54 16.28
CA ARG A 200 -0.77 -7.23 16.31
C ARG A 200 -0.38 -6.90 17.75
N PRO A 201 0.65 -7.57 18.30
CA PRO A 201 1.14 -7.20 19.63
C PRO A 201 1.70 -5.78 19.59
N PRO A 202 1.45 -4.94 20.61
CA PRO A 202 2.05 -3.62 20.67
C PRO A 202 3.58 -3.73 20.72
N PRO A 203 4.31 -2.86 20.01
CA PRO A 203 5.77 -2.87 20.03
C PRO A 203 6.29 -2.64 21.45
N ARG A 204 7.46 -3.20 21.77
CA ARG A 204 8.07 -3.12 23.10
C ARG A 204 9.56 -2.79 23.04
N ILE A 205 10.02 -2.04 24.04
CA ILE A 205 11.44 -1.82 24.29
C ILE A 205 12.14 -3.17 24.56
N ARG A 206 13.35 -3.33 24.02
CA ARG A 206 14.17 -4.53 24.22
C ARG A 206 14.69 -4.65 25.66
N LYS A 207 15.18 -5.84 26.01
CA LYS A 207 15.74 -6.15 27.34
C LYS A 207 16.90 -5.25 27.76
N ASP A 208 17.67 -4.72 26.80
CA ASP A 208 18.77 -3.79 27.04
C ASP A 208 18.33 -2.32 27.12
N GLY A 209 17.02 -2.05 27.07
CA GLY A 209 16.43 -0.71 27.10
C GLY A 209 16.52 0.05 25.78
N LYS A 210 16.87 -0.62 24.68
CA LYS A 210 16.97 -0.01 23.34
C LYS A 210 15.75 -0.29 22.47
N PHE A 211 15.56 0.57 21.47
CA PHE A 211 14.59 0.41 20.41
C PHE A 211 15.17 1.03 19.12
N LYS A 212 15.10 0.33 17.98
CA LYS A 212 15.58 0.83 16.69
C LYS A 212 14.40 1.02 15.74
N ILE A 213 14.26 2.22 15.19
CA ILE A 213 13.32 2.52 14.11
C ILE A 213 14.11 2.63 12.80
N MET A 214 13.60 2.01 11.74
CA MET A 214 14.02 2.25 10.35
C MET A 214 12.93 3.09 9.66
N GLN A 215 13.29 4.20 9.04
CA GLN A 215 12.38 5.04 8.26
C GLN A 215 12.65 4.83 6.77
N VAL A 216 11.61 4.48 6.02
CA VAL A 216 11.63 4.32 4.56
C VAL A 216 10.60 5.27 3.95
N SER A 217 10.94 5.87 2.81
CA SER A 217 10.14 6.90 2.16
C SER A 217 10.46 6.90 0.66
N ASP A 218 9.53 7.42 -0.15
CA ASP A 218 9.75 7.73 -1.57
C ASP A 218 10.32 6.50 -2.33
N LEU A 219 9.66 5.35 -2.15
CA LEU A 219 10.03 4.10 -2.82
C LEU A 219 9.48 4.04 -4.25
N HIS A 220 8.35 4.70 -4.52
CA HIS A 220 7.69 4.79 -5.83
C HIS A 220 7.70 3.46 -6.59
N LEU A 221 7.16 2.43 -5.95
CA LEU A 221 6.97 1.11 -6.51
C LEU A 221 5.82 1.12 -7.53
N SER A 222 5.96 0.29 -8.56
CA SER A 222 4.99 0.13 -9.65
C SER A 222 4.16 -1.14 -9.47
N THR A 223 3.07 -1.27 -10.24
CA THR A 223 2.29 -2.53 -10.23
C THR A 223 3.14 -3.73 -10.70
N GLY A 224 3.98 -3.56 -11.72
CA GLY A 224 5.04 -4.52 -12.09
C GLY A 224 6.43 -4.05 -11.69
N VAL A 225 7.48 -4.52 -12.36
CA VAL A 225 8.91 -4.25 -12.04
C VAL A 225 9.38 -2.79 -12.13
N GLY A 226 8.53 -1.88 -12.61
CA GLY A 226 8.85 -0.46 -12.79
C GLY A 226 9.95 -0.18 -13.82
N ARG A 227 10.47 1.05 -13.82
CA ARG A 227 11.65 1.46 -14.60
C ARG A 227 12.55 2.31 -13.71
N CYS A 228 13.85 2.03 -13.73
CA CYS A 228 14.80 2.84 -12.96
C CYS A 228 14.84 4.28 -13.50
N ARG A 229 14.64 5.26 -12.62
CA ARG A 229 14.89 6.68 -12.89
C ARG A 229 16.27 7.04 -12.33
N GLU A 230 17.17 7.54 -13.18
CA GLU A 230 18.50 8.04 -12.80
C GLU A 230 19.28 7.12 -11.82
N PRO A 231 19.63 5.89 -12.23
CA PRO A 231 20.40 4.97 -11.40
C PRO A 231 21.84 5.47 -11.21
N ILE A 232 22.35 5.38 -9.98
CA ILE A 232 23.78 5.56 -9.67
C ILE A 232 24.36 4.18 -9.32
N PRO A 233 25.52 3.79 -9.88
CA PRO A 233 26.22 4.45 -10.98
C PRO A 233 25.39 4.34 -12.28
N PRO A 234 25.58 5.26 -13.25
CA PRO A 234 24.87 5.21 -14.53
C PRO A 234 25.04 3.85 -15.21
N LEU A 235 23.92 3.25 -15.61
CA LEU A 235 23.92 1.93 -16.23
C LEU A 235 24.26 2.05 -17.72
N LYS A 236 24.97 1.04 -18.24
CA LYS A 236 25.29 0.98 -19.69
C LYS A 236 24.05 0.79 -20.56
N ASP A 237 22.98 0.26 -19.98
CA ASP A 237 21.71 -0.03 -20.64
C ASP A 237 20.58 0.01 -19.61
N GLU A 238 19.98 1.20 -19.45
CA GLU A 238 18.88 1.41 -18.50
C GLU A 238 17.60 0.66 -18.88
N SER A 239 17.45 0.22 -20.14
CA SER A 239 16.27 -0.53 -20.59
C SER A 239 16.12 -1.90 -19.93
N LYS A 240 17.18 -2.39 -19.29
CA LYS A 240 17.24 -3.64 -18.52
C LYS A 240 17.20 -3.42 -17.01
N CYS A 241 16.92 -2.20 -16.55
CA CYS A 241 16.88 -1.88 -15.13
C CYS A 241 15.46 -1.95 -14.58
N GLU A 242 15.21 -3.02 -13.83
CA GLU A 242 13.99 -3.23 -13.04
C GLU A 242 14.12 -2.46 -11.72
N ALA A 243 13.19 -1.54 -11.47
CA ALA A 243 13.23 -0.63 -10.34
C ALA A 243 12.79 -1.29 -9.03
N ASP A 244 11.63 -1.93 -9.06
CA ASP A 244 10.99 -2.50 -7.87
C ASP A 244 11.86 -3.60 -7.25
N PRO A 245 12.39 -4.61 -8.01
CA PRO A 245 13.31 -5.60 -7.46
C PRO A 245 14.56 -4.99 -6.80
N ARG A 246 15.21 -4.01 -7.42
CA ARG A 246 16.39 -3.33 -6.84
C ARG A 246 16.06 -2.54 -5.58
N THR A 247 14.89 -1.91 -5.55
CA THR A 247 14.39 -1.18 -4.37
C THR A 247 14.15 -2.14 -3.22
N LEU A 248 13.41 -3.23 -3.47
CA LEU A 248 13.10 -4.25 -2.45
C LEU A 248 14.34 -5.03 -2.00
N GLU A 249 15.34 -5.23 -2.88
CA GLU A 249 16.66 -5.77 -2.51
C GLU A 249 17.40 -4.84 -1.55
N PHE A 250 17.46 -3.53 -1.85
CA PHE A 250 18.09 -2.55 -0.97
C PHE A 250 17.41 -2.48 0.40
N ILE A 251 16.09 -2.30 0.44
CA ILE A 251 15.34 -2.26 1.72
C ILE A 251 15.45 -3.59 2.45
N GLY A 252 15.40 -4.72 1.74
CA GLY A 252 15.59 -6.05 2.30
C GLY A 252 16.94 -6.22 3.00
N ARG A 253 18.04 -5.82 2.32
CA ARG A 253 19.39 -5.82 2.88
C ARG A 253 19.49 -4.96 4.14
N MET A 254 18.89 -3.78 4.12
CA MET A 254 18.86 -2.88 5.28
C MET A 254 18.13 -3.50 6.48
N LEU A 255 17.00 -4.19 6.26
CA LEU A 255 16.29 -4.94 7.32
C LEU A 255 17.15 -6.07 7.90
N ASP A 256 17.89 -6.79 7.06
CA ASP A 256 18.71 -7.95 7.45
C ASP A 256 20.01 -7.55 8.18
N GLU A 257 20.63 -6.44 7.80
CA GLU A 257 21.83 -5.90 8.42
C GLU A 257 21.52 -5.16 9.73
N GLU A 258 20.56 -4.21 9.71
CA GLU A 258 20.31 -3.28 10.83
C GLU A 258 19.36 -3.82 11.88
N LYS A 259 18.47 -4.76 11.48
CA LYS A 259 17.49 -5.45 12.35
C LYS A 259 16.67 -4.48 13.22
N PRO A 260 15.89 -3.58 12.61
CA PRO A 260 15.06 -2.64 13.35
C PRO A 260 13.96 -3.36 14.14
N ASP A 261 13.54 -2.76 15.26
CA ASP A 261 12.42 -3.20 16.08
C ASP A 261 11.06 -2.75 15.47
N LEU A 262 11.08 -1.71 14.63
CA LEU A 262 9.93 -1.15 13.91
C LEU A 262 10.37 -0.47 12.60
N VAL A 263 9.57 -0.60 11.54
CA VAL A 263 9.71 0.21 10.31
C VAL A 263 8.61 1.27 10.26
N ILE A 264 8.97 2.52 9.97
CA ILE A 264 8.03 3.57 9.60
C ILE A 264 8.14 3.82 8.11
N VAL A 265 7.02 3.70 7.42
CA VAL A 265 6.83 3.92 6.00
C VAL A 265 6.23 5.32 5.84
N SER A 266 7.06 6.32 5.54
CA SER A 266 6.70 7.74 5.63
C SER A 266 6.23 8.37 4.32
N GLY A 267 5.42 7.64 3.53
CA GLY A 267 4.78 8.13 2.30
C GLY A 267 5.54 7.91 0.99
N ASP A 268 4.85 8.10 -0.13
CA ASP A 268 5.30 7.94 -1.52
C ASP A 268 5.89 6.55 -1.81
N GLN A 269 5.13 5.55 -1.41
CA GLN A 269 5.44 4.14 -1.67
C GLN A 269 4.92 3.70 -3.03
N VAL A 270 3.79 4.25 -3.46
CA VAL A 270 3.15 3.97 -4.73
C VAL A 270 3.59 5.03 -5.75
N ASN A 271 3.98 4.62 -6.95
CA ASN A 271 4.19 5.54 -8.07
C ASN A 271 2.89 5.66 -8.87
N GLY A 272 2.09 6.71 -8.63
CA GLY A 272 0.77 6.89 -9.23
C GLY A 272 0.68 6.58 -10.72
N GLU A 273 1.60 7.16 -11.52
CA GLU A 273 1.68 6.97 -12.98
C GLU A 273 1.84 5.51 -13.44
N THR A 274 2.39 4.62 -12.60
CA THR A 274 2.76 3.24 -12.94
C THR A 274 2.16 2.20 -11.99
N ALA A 275 1.16 2.58 -11.22
CA ALA A 275 0.44 1.73 -10.26
C ALA A 275 -1.07 1.56 -10.59
N PRO A 276 -1.44 1.04 -11.78
CA PRO A 276 -2.84 0.77 -12.15
C PRO A 276 -3.53 -0.33 -11.31
N ASP A 277 -2.79 -1.05 -10.47
CA ASP A 277 -3.31 -1.83 -9.34
C ASP A 277 -2.47 -1.52 -8.09
N THR A 278 -2.96 -0.62 -7.23
CA THR A 278 -2.27 -0.18 -6.00
C THR A 278 -2.14 -1.31 -4.98
N ALA A 279 -3.10 -2.26 -4.94
CA ALA A 279 -3.07 -3.39 -4.01
C ALA A 279 -1.83 -4.29 -4.22
N THR A 280 -1.45 -4.56 -5.48
CA THR A 280 -0.21 -5.29 -5.82
C THR A 280 1.04 -4.58 -5.27
N VAL A 281 1.06 -3.24 -5.35
CA VAL A 281 2.17 -2.41 -4.83
C VAL A 281 2.27 -2.51 -3.31
N ILE A 282 1.14 -2.35 -2.61
CA ILE A 282 1.05 -2.48 -1.16
C ILE A 282 1.49 -3.88 -0.71
N PHE A 283 1.11 -4.93 -1.44
CA PHE A 283 1.44 -6.31 -1.09
C PHE A 283 2.92 -6.64 -1.29
N LYS A 284 3.58 -6.20 -2.39
CA LYS A 284 5.04 -6.39 -2.56
C LYS A 284 5.85 -5.64 -1.50
N LEU A 285 5.39 -4.46 -1.08
CA LEU A 285 6.02 -3.70 0.00
C LEU A 285 5.87 -4.40 1.37
N ALA A 286 4.68 -4.87 1.71
CA ALA A 286 4.46 -5.53 2.98
C ALA A 286 5.17 -6.90 3.07
N ASP A 287 5.31 -7.63 1.96
CA ASP A 287 5.97 -8.94 1.91
C ASP A 287 7.40 -8.94 2.47
N ILE A 288 8.20 -7.91 2.20
CA ILE A 288 9.57 -7.81 2.72
C ILE A 288 9.63 -7.63 4.25
N PHE A 289 8.61 -7.01 4.86
CA PHE A 289 8.47 -6.88 6.32
C PHE A 289 7.88 -8.14 6.95
N VAL A 290 6.84 -8.71 6.32
CA VAL A 290 6.12 -9.90 6.82
C VAL A 290 7.01 -11.14 6.83
N LYS A 291 7.81 -11.37 5.78
CA LYS A 291 8.80 -12.47 5.74
C LYS A 291 9.82 -12.38 6.87
N ARG A 292 10.18 -11.16 7.28
CA ARG A 292 11.14 -10.89 8.37
C ARG A 292 10.49 -10.74 9.74
N ARG A 293 9.16 -10.75 9.82
CA ARG A 293 8.34 -10.57 11.04
C ARG A 293 8.61 -9.24 11.76
N VAL A 294 8.93 -8.20 10.99
CA VAL A 294 9.22 -6.86 11.51
C VAL A 294 7.92 -6.06 11.56
N PRO A 295 7.52 -5.52 12.74
CA PRO A 295 6.42 -4.57 12.85
C PRO A 295 6.64 -3.36 11.93
N TRP A 296 5.59 -2.86 11.30
CA TRP A 296 5.68 -1.70 10.42
C TRP A 296 4.42 -0.84 10.48
N ALA A 297 4.54 0.45 10.20
CA ALA A 297 3.42 1.39 10.18
C ALA A 297 3.58 2.37 9.01
N ALA A 298 2.47 2.79 8.40
CA ALA A 298 2.48 3.66 7.22
C ALA A 298 1.67 4.94 7.40
N ILE A 299 2.22 6.04 6.91
CA ILE A 299 1.51 7.25 6.50
C ILE A 299 1.65 7.42 4.99
N PHE A 300 0.88 8.34 4.42
CA PHE A 300 0.82 8.57 2.99
C PHE A 300 1.59 9.82 2.57
N GLY A 301 2.13 9.77 1.36
CA GLY A 301 2.62 10.91 0.60
C GLY A 301 1.67 11.30 -0.51
N ASN A 302 2.04 12.30 -1.32
CA ASN A 302 1.16 12.87 -2.34
C ASN A 302 0.92 11.96 -3.56
N HIS A 303 1.75 10.94 -3.78
CA HIS A 303 1.57 9.96 -4.86
C HIS A 303 0.78 8.71 -4.45
N ASP A 304 0.54 8.48 -3.14
CA ASP A 304 -0.06 7.22 -2.66
C ASP A 304 -1.57 7.05 -2.95
N ASP A 305 -2.29 8.13 -3.29
CA ASP A 305 -3.70 8.12 -3.71
C ASP A 305 -3.92 8.45 -5.20
N GLU A 306 -2.86 8.46 -6.00
CA GLU A 306 -2.94 8.66 -7.47
C GLU A 306 -3.20 7.38 -8.27
N GLY A 307 -3.13 6.21 -7.63
CA GLY A 307 -3.28 4.90 -8.27
C GLY A 307 -4.74 4.44 -8.38
N SER A 308 -4.96 3.11 -8.30
CA SER A 308 -6.29 2.51 -8.40
C SER A 308 -7.13 2.54 -7.10
N LEU A 309 -6.52 2.93 -5.98
CA LEU A 309 -7.14 3.00 -4.66
C LEU A 309 -6.94 4.40 -4.05
N ASP A 310 -8.00 4.97 -3.49
CA ASP A 310 -7.90 6.19 -2.68
C ASP A 310 -7.20 5.91 -1.33
N ARG A 311 -6.85 6.96 -0.59
CA ARG A 311 -6.19 6.85 0.74
C ARG A 311 -6.95 6.03 1.77
N SER A 312 -8.29 6.12 1.80
CA SER A 312 -9.12 5.35 2.74
C SER A 312 -9.12 3.87 2.37
N GLN A 313 -9.21 3.56 1.08
CA GLN A 313 -9.14 2.20 0.54
C GLN A 313 -7.74 1.59 0.73
N SER A 314 -6.69 2.34 0.43
CA SER A 314 -5.30 1.95 0.68
C SER A 314 -5.06 1.68 2.16
N MET A 315 -5.57 2.53 3.07
CA MET A 315 -5.48 2.26 4.52
C MET A 315 -6.31 1.05 4.95
N ALA A 316 -7.47 0.81 4.33
CA ALA A 316 -8.26 -0.40 4.56
C ALA A 316 -7.48 -1.67 4.19
N VAL A 317 -6.65 -1.64 3.14
CA VAL A 317 -5.71 -2.73 2.80
C VAL A 317 -4.55 -2.79 3.81
N LEU A 318 -3.81 -1.69 3.99
CA LEU A 318 -2.60 -1.60 4.83
C LEU A 318 -2.86 -2.07 6.26
N GLN A 319 -3.95 -1.63 6.89
CA GLN A 319 -4.26 -1.99 8.28
C GLN A 319 -4.52 -3.48 8.46
N GLN A 320 -4.88 -4.24 7.42
CA GLN A 320 -5.20 -5.65 7.54
C GLN A 320 -3.97 -6.56 7.52
N LEU A 321 -2.85 -6.10 7.00
CA LEU A 321 -1.70 -6.93 6.70
C LEU A 321 -0.95 -7.40 7.96
N PRO A 322 -0.27 -8.56 7.93
CA PRO A 322 0.52 -9.02 9.07
C PRO A 322 1.59 -8.00 9.46
N TYR A 323 1.84 -7.90 10.76
CA TYR A 323 2.80 -6.96 11.37
C TYR A 323 2.52 -5.47 11.12
N SER A 324 1.46 -5.10 10.39
CA SER A 324 1.01 -3.72 10.22
C SER A 324 0.43 -3.19 11.53
N LEU A 325 0.89 -2.01 11.92
CA LEU A 325 0.37 -1.16 13.00
C LEU A 325 -0.36 0.07 12.44
N SER A 326 -0.65 0.09 11.14
CA SER A 326 -1.27 1.22 10.47
C SER A 326 -2.76 1.33 10.82
N GLU A 327 -3.23 2.52 11.16
CA GLU A 327 -4.63 2.81 11.49
C GLU A 327 -5.15 4.01 10.70
N PRO A 328 -6.45 4.07 10.36
CA PRO A 328 -7.02 5.23 9.66
C PRO A 328 -7.03 6.50 10.51
N GLY A 329 -7.02 6.38 11.84
CA GLY A 329 -7.26 7.50 12.76
C GLY A 329 -8.76 7.76 13.01
N PRO A 330 -9.09 8.84 13.72
CA PRO A 330 -10.48 9.22 13.98
C PRO A 330 -11.18 9.74 12.72
N VAL A 331 -12.45 9.35 12.54
CA VAL A 331 -13.26 9.66 11.35
C VAL A 331 -13.68 11.13 11.23
N ASP A 332 -13.47 11.93 12.28
CA ASP A 332 -13.83 13.36 12.40
C ASP A 332 -12.61 14.29 12.21
N ILE A 333 -11.44 13.73 11.90
CA ILE A 333 -10.19 14.45 11.68
C ILE A 333 -9.80 14.38 10.21
N ASP A 334 -9.37 15.50 9.63
CA ASP A 334 -8.99 15.58 8.22
C ASP A 334 -7.78 14.69 7.89
N GLY A 335 -7.86 13.96 6.78
CA GLY A 335 -6.82 13.05 6.30
C GLY A 335 -6.97 11.62 6.84
N VAL A 336 -6.18 10.69 6.31
CA VAL A 336 -6.19 9.27 6.67
C VAL A 336 -4.79 8.87 7.13
N GLY A 337 -4.70 8.21 8.29
CA GLY A 337 -3.41 7.91 8.90
C GLY A 337 -3.00 8.87 10.02
N ASN A 338 -3.98 9.47 10.71
CA ASN A 338 -3.76 10.27 11.92
C ASN A 338 -3.87 9.39 13.18
N TYR A 339 -2.76 8.78 13.64
CA TYR A 339 -2.77 7.82 14.76
C TYR A 339 -1.51 7.89 15.63
N ILE A 340 -1.50 7.13 16.74
CA ILE A 340 -0.42 7.13 17.73
C ILE A 340 -0.05 5.70 18.08
N ILE A 341 1.24 5.35 17.96
CA ILE A 341 1.78 4.06 18.39
C ILE A 341 2.48 4.25 19.73
N GLU A 342 1.95 3.63 20.77
CA GLU A 342 2.58 3.54 22.09
C GLU A 342 3.52 2.32 22.14
N VAL A 343 4.84 2.55 22.13
CA VAL A 343 5.83 1.50 22.37
C VAL A 343 5.96 1.28 23.87
N LEU A 344 5.60 0.10 24.34
CA LEU A 344 5.54 -0.20 25.77
C LEU A 344 6.92 -0.58 26.33
N ASP A 345 7.11 -0.37 27.63
CA ASP A 345 8.26 -0.92 28.37
C ASP A 345 8.41 -2.44 28.19
N HIS A 346 9.60 -2.97 28.46
CA HIS A 346 9.88 -4.39 28.27
C HIS A 346 8.96 -5.30 29.10
N THR A 347 8.63 -4.90 30.34
CA THR A 347 7.89 -5.75 31.29
C THR A 347 6.57 -5.16 31.77
N SER A 348 6.44 -3.83 31.82
CA SER A 348 5.23 -3.15 32.28
C SER A 348 4.28 -2.77 31.11
N PRO A 349 3.02 -2.40 31.39
CA PRO A 349 2.10 -1.89 30.37
C PRO A 349 2.27 -0.39 30.09
N HIS A 350 3.21 0.29 30.75
CA HIS A 350 3.42 1.73 30.57
C HIS A 350 4.16 2.02 29.26
N SER A 351 3.75 3.10 28.59
CA SER A 351 4.34 3.57 27.35
C SER A 351 5.69 4.24 27.60
N ALA A 352 6.73 3.72 26.96
CA ALA A 352 8.08 4.27 26.99
C ALA A 352 8.27 5.36 25.92
N LEU A 353 7.62 5.20 24.77
CA LEU A 353 7.81 6.04 23.60
C LEU A 353 6.51 6.15 22.81
N SER A 354 6.05 7.38 22.56
CA SER A 354 4.92 7.66 21.66
C SER A 354 5.42 8.06 20.27
N LEU A 355 4.90 7.40 19.24
CA LEU A 355 5.12 7.79 17.85
C LEU A 355 3.81 8.38 17.32
N TYR A 356 3.83 9.64 16.90
CA TYR A 356 2.70 10.30 16.25
C TYR A 356 2.83 10.15 14.74
N LEU A 357 1.78 9.67 14.10
CA LEU A 357 1.69 9.50 12.66
C LEU A 357 0.58 10.44 12.19
N LEU A 358 0.93 11.32 11.26
CA LEU A 358 0.12 12.47 10.85
C LEU A 358 0.02 12.52 9.34
N ASP A 359 -1.20 12.69 8.84
CA ASP A 359 -1.43 12.87 7.42
C ASP A 359 -1.14 14.33 7.00
N THR A 360 -0.22 14.53 6.07
CA THR A 360 0.09 15.85 5.49
C THR A 360 -0.69 16.16 4.21
N HIS A 361 -1.70 15.36 3.85
CA HIS A 361 -2.50 15.49 2.64
C HIS A 361 -1.68 15.26 1.37
N SER A 362 -2.20 15.65 0.20
CA SER A 362 -1.56 15.50 -1.11
C SER A 362 -1.33 16.89 -1.73
N TYR A 363 -1.96 17.20 -2.85
CA TYR A 363 -1.88 18.52 -3.50
C TYR A 363 -2.92 19.52 -2.96
N SER A 364 -2.59 20.81 -3.05
CA SER A 364 -3.42 21.90 -2.55
C SER A 364 -4.83 21.89 -3.16
N PRO A 365 -5.89 21.96 -2.34
CA PRO A 365 -7.26 22.05 -2.83
C PRO A 365 -7.56 23.37 -3.57
N ASN A 366 -6.62 24.32 -3.58
CA ASN A 366 -6.73 25.59 -4.29
C ASN A 366 -5.39 26.01 -4.94
N GLU A 367 -4.90 25.18 -5.88
CA GLU A 367 -3.73 25.44 -6.76
C GLU A 367 -3.70 26.83 -7.44
N ARG A 368 -4.83 27.53 -7.54
CA ARG A 368 -4.87 28.90 -8.08
C ARG A 368 -4.33 29.94 -7.11
N GLN A 369 -4.46 29.70 -5.81
CA GLN A 369 -4.08 30.64 -4.74
C GLN A 369 -2.86 30.15 -3.96
N PHE A 370 -2.77 28.84 -3.71
CA PHE A 370 -1.69 28.18 -3.00
C PHE A 370 -1.22 27.01 -3.88
N ARG A 371 -0.06 27.15 -4.52
CA ARG A 371 0.45 26.14 -5.46
C ARG A 371 1.25 25.04 -4.77
N GLY A 372 1.11 23.82 -5.27
CA GLY A 372 1.83 22.64 -4.81
C GLY A 372 1.17 21.97 -3.61
N TYR A 373 1.97 21.44 -2.69
CA TYR A 373 1.47 20.60 -1.61
C TYR A 373 0.46 21.26 -0.67
N ASP A 374 -0.44 20.43 -0.16
CA ASP A 374 -1.36 20.74 0.92
C ASP A 374 -0.66 20.66 2.30
N TRP A 375 -1.40 20.81 3.40
CA TRP A 375 -0.86 20.99 4.75
C TRP A 375 -1.77 20.41 5.85
N ILE A 376 -1.20 20.21 7.04
CA ILE A 376 -1.91 19.76 8.25
C ILE A 376 -3.01 20.76 8.63
N LYS A 377 -4.24 20.27 8.82
CA LYS A 377 -5.44 21.08 9.09
C LYS A 377 -5.58 21.47 10.57
N PRO A 378 -6.36 22.52 10.89
CA PRO A 378 -6.59 22.95 12.27
C PRO A 378 -7.13 21.86 13.21
N ASN A 379 -8.06 21.01 12.76
CA ASN A 379 -8.58 19.89 13.57
C ASN A 379 -7.52 18.81 13.85
N GLN A 380 -6.60 18.52 12.92
CA GLN A 380 -5.45 17.64 13.17
C GLN A 380 -4.52 18.22 14.23
N ILE A 381 -4.28 19.54 14.22
CA ILE A 381 -3.49 20.25 15.24
C ILE A 381 -4.19 20.20 16.61
N GLU A 382 -5.52 20.38 16.64
CA GLU A 382 -6.32 20.27 17.86
C GLU A 382 -6.33 18.84 18.41
N TRP A 383 -6.52 17.84 17.55
CA TRP A 383 -6.44 16.41 17.87
C TRP A 383 -5.07 16.02 18.43
N PHE A 384 -3.98 16.48 17.81
CA PHE A 384 -2.62 16.24 18.27
C PHE A 384 -2.42 16.81 19.68
N LYS A 385 -2.80 18.09 19.89
CA LYS A 385 -2.72 18.76 21.20
C LYS A 385 -3.56 18.04 22.26
N ALA A 386 -4.80 17.70 21.95
CA ALA A 386 -5.71 17.00 22.87
C ALA A 386 -5.22 15.59 23.20
N SER A 387 -4.71 14.85 22.21
CA SER A 387 -4.17 13.50 22.41
C SER A 387 -2.89 13.52 23.24
N SER A 388 -1.96 14.44 22.97
CA SER A 388 -0.77 14.65 23.79
C SER A 388 -1.14 14.96 25.24
N GLN A 389 -2.02 15.94 25.47
CA GLN A 389 -2.50 16.29 26.82
C GLN A 389 -3.17 15.10 27.55
N ARG A 390 -4.00 14.33 26.85
CA ARG A 390 -4.68 13.13 27.39
C ARG A 390 -3.68 12.06 27.85
N LEU A 391 -2.60 11.84 27.09
CA LEU A 391 -1.61 10.81 27.38
C LEU A 391 -0.60 11.20 28.48
N GLN A 392 -0.41 12.49 28.76
CA GLN A 392 0.55 12.96 29.78
C GLN A 392 0.44 12.27 31.13
N LYS A 393 -0.77 11.91 31.59
CA LYS A 393 -0.94 11.23 32.88
C LYS A 393 -0.33 9.83 32.86
N SER A 394 -0.69 9.02 31.86
CA SER A 394 -0.16 7.66 31.69
C SER A 394 1.34 7.64 31.39
N HIS A 395 1.85 8.65 30.68
CA HIS A 395 3.29 8.80 30.41
C HIS A 395 4.11 9.06 31.68
N ARG A 396 3.55 9.77 32.67
CA ARG A 396 4.20 9.98 33.98
C ARG A 396 4.23 8.73 34.87
N GLU A 397 3.51 7.66 34.52
CA GLU A 397 3.57 6.38 35.22
C GLU A 397 4.74 5.51 34.71
N TYR A 398 5.34 5.86 33.57
CA TYR A 398 6.58 5.25 33.12
C TYR A 398 7.75 5.66 34.04
N ARG A 399 8.56 4.68 34.45
CA ARG A 399 9.63 4.85 35.45
C ARG A 399 10.87 5.62 34.95
N TYR A 400 11.00 5.80 33.65
CA TYR A 400 12.08 6.56 33.02
C TYR A 400 11.50 7.77 32.27
N ILE A 401 12.33 8.52 31.55
CA ILE A 401 11.84 9.63 30.73
C ILE A 401 11.11 9.05 29.51
N HIS A 402 9.81 9.33 29.42
CA HIS A 402 9.02 9.06 28.22
C HIS A 402 9.45 10.00 27.09
N MET A 403 9.62 9.48 25.88
CA MET A 403 10.04 10.25 24.69
C MET A 403 8.98 10.22 23.59
N ASN A 404 9.02 11.20 22.68
CA ASN A 404 8.05 11.33 21.59
C ASN A 404 8.79 11.52 20.25
N LEU A 405 8.30 10.92 19.17
CA LEU A 405 8.65 11.27 17.79
C LEU A 405 7.37 11.51 16.98
N ALA A 406 7.45 12.32 15.92
CA ALA A 406 6.38 12.49 14.96
C ALA A 406 6.89 12.18 13.55
N PHE A 407 6.03 11.58 12.73
CA PHE A 407 6.29 11.26 11.33
C PHE A 407 5.22 11.91 10.45
N ILE A 408 5.69 12.58 9.42
CA ILE A 408 4.93 13.30 8.38
C ILE A 408 5.66 13.08 7.05
N HIS A 409 4.93 13.10 5.92
CA HIS A 409 5.55 12.95 4.60
C HIS A 409 5.97 14.31 4.01
N ILE A 410 5.05 15.28 3.95
CA ILE A 410 5.34 16.58 3.33
C ILE A 410 5.99 17.51 4.38
N PRO A 411 7.13 18.16 4.06
CA PRO A 411 7.71 19.23 4.87
C PRO A 411 6.72 20.32 5.27
N LEU A 412 6.74 20.71 6.55
CA LEU A 412 5.98 21.87 7.03
C LEU A 412 6.39 23.14 6.26
N PRO A 413 5.44 24.02 5.88
CA PRO A 413 5.72 25.20 5.05
C PRO A 413 6.83 26.12 5.57
N GLU A 414 7.00 26.20 6.89
CA GLU A 414 8.03 27.00 7.58
C GLU A 414 9.46 26.53 7.25
N TYR A 415 9.64 25.26 6.88
CA TYR A 415 10.92 24.66 6.48
C TYR A 415 11.15 24.76 4.96
N ARG A 416 10.25 25.43 4.22
CA ARG A 416 10.39 25.72 2.78
C ARG A 416 11.10 27.05 2.60
N ASN A 417 12.29 27.04 1.99
CA ASN A 417 13.07 28.24 1.70
C ASN A 417 12.39 29.08 0.59
N PRO A 418 12.00 30.34 0.88
CA PRO A 418 11.10 31.13 0.04
C PRO A 418 11.74 31.77 -1.20
N ASN A 419 13.07 31.67 -1.39
CA ASN A 419 13.78 32.27 -2.53
C ASN A 419 13.75 31.41 -3.80
N ASN A 420 13.10 30.25 -3.75
CA ASN A 420 12.81 29.42 -4.90
C ASN A 420 11.35 28.98 -4.80
N PHE A 421 10.69 28.76 -5.94
CA PHE A 421 9.40 28.06 -5.98
C PHE A 421 9.52 26.64 -5.37
N PHE A 422 10.74 26.06 -5.36
CA PHE A 422 11.08 24.75 -4.80
C PHE A 422 12.40 24.75 -4.00
N LEU A 423 12.37 25.23 -2.76
CA LEU A 423 13.35 24.93 -1.70
C LEU A 423 12.53 24.73 -0.39
N GLY A 424 12.92 24.05 0.70
CA GLY A 424 14.21 23.79 1.38
C GLY A 424 15.48 23.80 0.55
N ASN A 425 15.72 22.92 -0.42
CA ASN A 425 15.20 21.58 -0.74
C ASN A 425 13.73 21.22 -0.39
N CYS A 426 12.83 21.26 -1.37
CA CYS A 426 12.16 20.01 -1.77
C CYS A 426 13.16 19.32 -2.72
N ASP A 427 14.21 18.72 -2.16
CA ASP A 427 14.83 17.62 -2.87
C ASP A 427 13.71 16.60 -2.98
N HIS A 428 13.40 16.17 -4.20
CA HIS A 428 12.37 15.17 -4.39
C HIS A 428 12.68 13.90 -3.57
N ALA A 429 13.96 13.66 -3.25
CA ALA A 429 14.36 12.60 -2.34
C ALA A 429 14.23 12.91 -0.83
N ASN A 430 13.54 13.97 -0.39
CA ASN A 430 13.23 14.24 1.03
C ASN A 430 14.41 13.98 2.02
N ASP A 431 15.62 14.46 1.72
CA ASP A 431 16.81 14.18 2.54
C ASP A 431 17.34 15.40 3.31
N TYR A 432 16.85 15.58 4.54
CA TYR A 432 17.42 16.55 5.48
C TYR A 432 17.19 16.16 6.94
N CYS A 433 17.89 16.84 7.85
CA CYS A 433 17.70 16.77 9.30
C CYS A 433 18.08 18.14 9.88
N MET A 434 17.08 18.93 10.27
CA MET A 434 17.24 20.34 10.66
C MET A 434 16.78 20.55 12.10
N LEU A 435 17.56 21.29 12.88
CA LEU A 435 17.18 21.73 14.23
C LEU A 435 16.50 23.09 14.15
N GLU A 436 15.27 23.14 14.67
CA GLU A 436 14.57 24.38 14.97
C GLU A 436 14.92 24.88 16.38
N GLN A 437 15.04 26.20 16.49
CA GLN A 437 15.30 26.88 17.76
C GLN A 437 14.03 27.55 18.30
N ASN A 438 13.91 27.65 19.62
CA ASN A 438 12.82 28.42 20.24
C ASN A 438 13.10 29.94 20.17
N ALA A 439 12.18 30.76 20.70
CA ALA A 439 12.29 32.21 20.72
C ALA A 439 13.54 32.74 21.47
N ASP A 440 14.12 31.92 22.36
CA ASP A 440 15.33 32.21 23.13
C ASP A 440 16.61 31.62 22.47
N SER A 441 16.50 31.15 21.22
CA SER A 441 17.55 30.49 20.43
C SER A 441 18.03 29.13 20.98
N GLU A 442 17.28 28.50 21.90
CA GLU A 442 17.60 27.18 22.43
C GLU A 442 17.07 26.05 21.52
N PRO A 443 17.70 24.85 21.50
CA PRO A 443 17.24 23.71 20.71
C PRO A 443 15.81 23.27 21.07
N SER A 444 14.91 23.20 20.08
CA SER A 444 13.48 22.99 20.30
C SER A 444 12.95 21.70 19.65
N LEU A 445 13.21 21.49 18.36
CA LEU A 445 12.66 20.38 17.58
C LEU A 445 13.61 19.96 16.45
N TRP A 446 13.82 18.65 16.29
CA TRP A 446 14.48 18.11 15.10
C TRP A 446 13.45 17.69 14.05
N MET A 447 13.67 18.14 12.83
CA MET A 447 12.84 17.85 11.66
C MET A 447 13.69 17.04 10.66
N CYS A 448 13.53 15.72 10.66
CA CYS A 448 14.44 14.78 9.97
C CYS A 448 13.68 13.74 9.14
N TYR A 449 14.07 13.63 7.88
CA TYR A 449 13.40 12.80 6.87
C TYR A 449 14.29 11.64 6.39
N ALA A 450 13.66 10.62 5.82
CA ALA A 450 14.29 9.34 5.51
C ALA A 450 15.43 9.43 4.47
N GLY A 451 15.30 10.37 3.52
CA GLY A 451 15.86 10.19 2.20
C GLY A 451 14.99 9.23 1.35
N GLY A 452 14.98 9.45 0.03
CA GLY A 452 14.33 8.57 -0.93
C GLY A 452 15.15 7.32 -1.21
N GLY A 453 14.50 6.17 -1.11
CA GLY A 453 15.09 4.84 -1.34
C GLY A 453 14.76 4.22 -2.70
N GLY A 454 13.76 4.75 -3.42
CA GLY A 454 13.13 4.11 -4.58
C GLY A 454 13.86 4.24 -5.91
N PHE A 455 14.07 3.13 -6.63
CA PHE A 455 14.54 3.17 -8.02
C PHE A 455 13.49 3.62 -9.03
N GLY A 456 12.20 3.42 -8.73
CA GLY A 456 11.11 4.02 -9.50
C GLY A 456 10.89 5.50 -9.15
N GLY A 457 11.50 5.94 -8.06
CA GLY A 457 11.48 7.31 -7.54
C GLY A 457 12.72 8.09 -7.93
N TYR A 458 13.07 9.06 -7.11
CA TYR A 458 14.10 10.04 -7.41
C TYR A 458 15.53 9.49 -7.30
N GLY A 459 16.45 10.05 -8.11
CA GLY A 459 17.86 9.66 -8.18
C GLY A 459 18.67 10.72 -8.91
N GLY A 460 20.00 10.55 -9.02
CA GLY A 460 20.84 11.35 -9.92
C GLY A 460 21.14 12.81 -9.52
N TYR A 461 20.19 13.53 -8.91
CA TYR A 461 20.31 14.96 -8.57
C TYR A 461 21.58 15.25 -7.77
N GLY A 462 22.53 15.98 -8.36
CA GLY A 462 23.80 16.34 -7.72
C GLY A 462 24.67 15.15 -7.28
N GLY A 463 24.41 13.93 -7.78
CA GLY A 463 25.05 12.70 -7.31
C GLY A 463 24.31 12.00 -6.15
N TYR A 464 23.01 12.27 -5.95
CA TYR A 464 22.19 11.65 -4.91
C TYR A 464 22.17 10.11 -5.02
N ILE A 465 22.79 9.44 -4.03
CA ILE A 465 22.69 8.00 -3.81
C ILE A 465 21.47 7.70 -2.94
N ARG A 466 20.69 6.67 -3.29
CA ARG A 466 19.52 6.21 -2.52
C ARG A 466 19.91 5.79 -1.12
N ARG A 467 19.06 6.11 -0.14
CA ARG A 467 19.37 5.93 1.29
C ARG A 467 18.10 5.71 2.12
N VAL A 468 18.31 5.28 3.35
CA VAL A 468 17.27 5.15 4.39
C VAL A 468 17.80 5.69 5.71
N ARG A 469 16.92 6.22 6.56
CA ARG A 469 17.28 6.76 7.89
C ARG A 469 16.95 5.76 9.00
N PHE A 470 17.76 5.78 10.05
CA PHE A 470 17.55 5.01 11.27
C PHE A 470 17.50 5.94 12.48
N PHE A 471 16.81 5.48 13.53
CA PHE A 471 16.83 6.08 14.86
C PHE A 471 17.17 4.99 15.88
N ASP A 472 18.36 5.09 16.47
CA ASP A 472 18.82 4.26 17.59
C ASP A 472 18.42 4.94 18.89
N ILE A 473 17.38 4.41 19.55
CA ILE A 473 16.78 4.96 20.77
C ILE A 473 17.25 4.15 21.98
N ASN A 474 17.74 4.84 23.02
CA ASN A 474 18.12 4.24 24.30
C ASN A 474 17.28 4.87 25.42
N MET A 475 16.31 4.12 25.95
CA MET A 475 15.40 4.59 26.99
C MET A 475 16.07 4.73 28.36
N ASN A 476 17.16 4.00 28.62
CA ASN A 476 17.87 4.09 29.91
C ASN A 476 18.56 5.45 30.10
N SER A 477 19.05 6.04 29.00
CA SER A 477 19.69 7.35 28.98
C SER A 477 18.82 8.44 28.36
N ALA A 478 17.59 8.11 27.95
CA ALA A 478 16.69 8.97 27.18
C ALA A 478 17.41 9.69 26.01
N ARG A 479 18.08 8.88 25.18
CA ARG A 479 18.92 9.34 24.06
C ARG A 479 18.39 8.83 22.73
N ILE A 480 18.47 9.66 21.69
CA ILE A 480 18.18 9.30 20.31
C ILE A 480 19.38 9.69 19.44
N MET A 481 19.96 8.69 18.77
CA MET A 481 20.90 8.87 17.67
C MET A 481 20.14 8.67 16.35
N THR A 482 20.47 9.43 15.32
CA THR A 482 20.03 9.16 13.95
C THR A 482 21.21 9.10 12.99
N TYR A 483 21.08 8.31 11.93
CA TYR A 483 22.06 8.13 10.85
C TYR A 483 21.34 7.62 9.60
N LYS A 484 22.02 7.64 8.45
CA LYS A 484 21.56 7.03 7.19
C LYS A 484 22.52 5.94 6.71
N ARG A 485 22.01 5.02 5.90
CA ARG A 485 22.78 3.98 5.17
C ARG A 485 22.52 4.11 3.67
N LEU A 486 23.55 3.89 2.85
CA LEU A 486 23.50 4.07 1.39
C LEU A 486 23.25 2.77 0.62
N GLU A 487 22.56 2.87 -0.51
CA GLU A 487 22.35 1.76 -1.46
C GLU A 487 23.63 1.39 -2.21
N TYR A 488 24.43 2.38 -2.61
CA TYR A 488 25.65 2.22 -3.40
C TYR A 488 26.84 3.00 -2.81
N GLY A 489 28.07 2.62 -3.19
CA GLY A 489 29.30 3.26 -2.75
C GLY A 489 29.73 2.77 -1.37
N ASP A 490 29.86 3.68 -0.40
CA ASP A 490 30.16 3.33 0.98
C ASP A 490 28.90 2.83 1.70
N THR A 491 28.51 1.59 1.41
CA THR A 491 27.26 1.03 1.94
C THR A 491 27.39 0.51 3.37
N GLU A 492 28.60 0.23 3.87
CA GLU A 492 28.83 -0.28 5.23
C GLU A 492 28.81 0.83 6.28
N SER A 493 29.31 2.02 5.95
CA SER A 493 29.34 3.15 6.88
C SER A 493 27.95 3.67 7.25
N LYS A 494 27.82 4.14 8.49
CA LYS A 494 26.79 5.08 8.89
C LYS A 494 27.21 6.49 8.42
N ILE A 495 26.35 7.16 7.67
CA ILE A 495 26.55 8.56 7.30
C ILE A 495 25.56 9.45 8.05
N ASP A 496 25.85 10.76 8.17
CA ASP A 496 24.97 11.73 8.85
C ASP A 496 24.61 11.29 10.29
N GLU A 497 25.56 10.63 10.98
CA GLU A 497 25.35 10.14 12.36
C GLU A 497 25.44 11.29 13.36
N MET A 498 24.34 11.53 14.08
CA MET A 498 24.19 12.65 15.01
C MET A 498 23.33 12.28 16.23
N MET A 499 23.62 12.91 17.36
CA MET A 499 22.78 12.84 18.55
C MET A 499 21.75 13.97 18.50
N ILE A 500 20.46 13.62 18.49
CA ILE A 500 19.37 14.61 18.38
C ILE A 500 18.66 14.85 19.71
N VAL A 501 18.72 13.87 20.62
CA VAL A 501 18.19 13.96 21.98
C VAL A 501 19.19 13.31 22.94
N ASP A 502 19.48 13.96 24.08
CA ASP A 502 20.20 13.36 25.21
C ASP A 502 19.54 13.70 26.55
N ALA A 503 19.53 12.74 27.49
CA ALA A 503 18.88 12.88 28.80
C ALA A 503 17.43 13.44 28.73
N GLY A 504 16.70 13.12 27.65
CA GLY A 504 15.33 13.58 27.42
C GLY A 504 15.20 15.02 26.93
N LYS A 505 16.30 15.66 26.51
CA LYS A 505 16.31 17.02 25.95
C LYS A 505 16.83 17.01 24.52
N VAL A 506 16.27 17.88 23.68
CA VAL A 506 16.81 18.17 22.35
C VAL A 506 18.19 18.83 22.51
N VAL A 507 19.16 18.36 21.72
CA VAL A 507 20.55 18.86 21.74
C VAL A 507 20.97 19.32 20.34
N GLN A 508 21.97 20.21 20.26
CA GLN A 508 22.67 20.52 19.01
C GLN A 508 23.74 19.45 18.74
N PRO A 509 24.18 19.26 17.48
CA PRO A 509 25.34 18.43 17.21
C PRO A 509 26.62 19.09 17.74
N ASP A 510 27.53 18.28 18.29
CA ASP A 510 28.91 18.69 18.53
C ASP A 510 29.62 18.78 17.16
N TYR A 511 29.80 20.01 16.64
CA TYR A 511 30.48 20.31 15.37
C TYR A 511 31.98 20.60 15.54
#